data_AF-A0A1G2P219-F1
#
_entry.id   AF-A0A1G2P219-F1
#
_cell.length_a   1.000
_cell.length_b   1.000
_cell.length_c   1.000
_cell.angle_alpha   90.00
_cell.angle_beta   90.00
_cell.angle_gamma   90.00
#
_symmetry.space_group_name_H-M   'P 1'
#
loop_
_entity.id
_entity.type
_entity.pdbx_description
1 polymer ?
#
loop_
_entity_poly.entity_id
_entity_poly.type
_entity_poly.pdbx_seq_one_letter_code
_entity_poly.pdbx_strand_id
1 'polypeptide(L)'
;MKDNDIKKILERLKKETAGGSSLFRPEDKERIKNNIYSFMTAHEITEEKKKFYEIFGLDKFVAMLNINKFKMISTAAVAVLCVGVGVSYAAKDALPDESLYALKRNINEGVRELLAISPKQEARLHVELASERINETERLASRGVIPEGTAARLKADFKRHAYVVDSRVSQLKSDDKQELALEVTSKFESSLKAHESVLADFEDENIVVEIIESVETQISAAEDSRADAESEIKAKARQDKKAAKTKMRYADSKIDEVSDLIKKFTDKIGVEYILATEARLDKAEVTYRTAKERYDNEIYSDAFIFFEMAGSQAVEAGIYLETKKQLSVKDKSDNGSGDTATTTPITPTLPDVNQDINATTTATTTSSTSSTETATSTIGSGDPEVITAE
;
A
#
# COMPACT_ATOMS: atom_id res chain seq x y z
N MET A 1 12.13 -19.59 14.32
CA MET A 1 11.97 -20.14 12.95
C MET A 1 12.21 -21.63 13.04
N LYS A 2 11.29 -22.49 12.59
CA LYS A 2 11.48 -23.95 12.69
C LYS A 2 12.34 -24.43 11.51
N ASP A 3 13.12 -25.50 11.68
CA ASP A 3 13.96 -26.07 10.61
C ASP A 3 13.17 -26.40 9.33
N ASN A 4 11.88 -26.69 9.46
CA ASN A 4 10.99 -26.96 8.33
C ASN A 4 10.69 -25.70 7.50
N ASP A 5 10.61 -24.52 8.15
CA ASP A 5 10.39 -23.24 7.46
C ASP A 5 11.63 -22.86 6.65
N ILE A 6 12.82 -23.06 7.23
CA ILE A 6 14.11 -22.83 6.57
C ILE A 6 14.24 -23.75 5.35
N LYS A 7 13.90 -25.03 5.47
CA LYS A 7 13.91 -25.97 4.33
C LYS A 7 12.97 -25.53 3.22
N LYS A 8 11.76 -25.05 3.53
CA LYS A 8 10.83 -24.53 2.52
C LYS A 8 11.36 -23.29 1.81
N ILE A 9 12.00 -22.37 2.53
CA ILE A 9 12.68 -21.20 1.92
C ILE A 9 13.77 -21.69 0.98
N LEU A 10 14.64 -22.58 1.46
CA LEU A 10 15.73 -23.12 0.65
C LEU A 10 15.25 -23.90 -0.58
N GLU A 11 14.14 -24.62 -0.47
CA GLU A 11 13.53 -25.31 -1.63
C GLU A 11 12.93 -24.33 -2.64
N ARG A 12 12.23 -23.27 -2.19
CA ARG A 12 11.74 -22.22 -3.10
C ARG A 12 12.90 -21.51 -3.80
N LEU A 13 13.91 -21.10 -3.03
CA LEU A 13 15.13 -20.50 -3.57
C LEU A 13 15.86 -21.43 -4.54
N LYS A 14 15.93 -22.73 -4.23
CA LYS A 14 16.53 -23.73 -5.11
C LYS A 14 15.73 -23.93 -6.39
N LYS A 15 14.39 -23.90 -6.33
CA LYS A 15 13.52 -24.01 -7.51
C LYS A 15 13.65 -22.80 -8.43
N GLU A 16 13.74 -21.60 -7.87
CA GLU A 16 13.96 -20.37 -8.65
C GLU A 16 15.37 -20.32 -9.24
N THR A 17 16.39 -20.73 -8.48
CA THR A 17 17.77 -20.78 -8.97
C THR A 17 18.07 -21.92 -9.94
N ALA A 18 17.40 -23.07 -9.81
CA ALA A 18 17.54 -24.21 -10.72
C ALA A 18 16.89 -23.96 -12.10
N GLY A 19 16.01 -22.97 -12.22
CA GLY A 19 15.47 -22.48 -13.50
C GLY A 19 16.40 -21.52 -14.24
N GLY A 20 17.67 -21.36 -13.81
CA GLY A 20 18.62 -20.40 -14.39
C GLY A 20 18.39 -18.94 -13.95
N SER A 21 17.44 -18.69 -13.05
CA SER A 21 17.19 -17.38 -12.46
C SER A 21 18.08 -17.20 -11.23
N SER A 22 19.24 -16.56 -11.35
CA SER A 22 19.83 -15.99 -10.14
C SER A 22 18.80 -15.09 -9.45
N LEU A 23 18.87 -14.95 -8.11
CA LEU A 23 17.97 -14.09 -7.30
C LEU A 23 17.76 -12.68 -7.90
N PHE A 24 18.68 -12.28 -8.78
CA PHE A 24 18.58 -11.16 -9.70
C PHE A 24 18.70 -11.70 -11.13
N ARG A 25 17.73 -11.46 -12.02
CA ARG A 25 17.96 -11.75 -13.45
C ARG A 25 19.09 -10.83 -13.96
N PRO A 26 19.90 -11.23 -14.96
CA PRO A 26 20.96 -10.37 -15.50
C PRO A 26 20.47 -8.96 -15.88
N GLU A 27 19.29 -8.88 -16.48
CA GLU A 27 18.58 -7.65 -16.82
C GLU A 27 18.16 -6.80 -15.60
N ASP A 28 17.88 -7.43 -14.46
CA ASP A 28 17.57 -6.71 -13.22
C ASP A 28 18.82 -6.06 -12.63
N LYS A 29 20.00 -6.67 -12.78
CA LYS A 29 21.25 -6.13 -12.23
C LYS A 29 21.64 -4.78 -12.84
N GLU A 30 21.53 -4.65 -14.15
CA GLU A 30 21.81 -3.38 -14.83
C GLU A 30 20.74 -2.32 -14.52
N ARG A 31 19.47 -2.71 -14.43
CA ARG A 31 18.39 -1.80 -13.99
C ARG A 31 18.59 -1.30 -12.57
N ILE A 32 18.92 -2.18 -11.63
CA ILE A 32 19.22 -1.82 -10.23
C ILE A 32 20.38 -0.84 -10.17
N LYS A 33 21.47 -1.14 -10.87
CA LYS A 33 22.66 -0.30 -10.91
C LYS A 33 22.33 1.09 -11.46
N ASN A 34 21.57 1.17 -12.54
CA ASN A 34 21.15 2.45 -13.13
C ASN A 34 20.23 3.25 -12.19
N ASN A 35 19.27 2.59 -11.53
CA ASN A 35 18.36 3.26 -10.60
C ASN A 35 19.09 3.78 -9.35
N ILE A 36 20.03 3.00 -8.79
CA ILE A 36 20.89 3.43 -7.68
C ILE A 36 21.75 4.61 -8.12
N TYR A 37 22.37 4.52 -9.29
CA TYR A 37 23.22 5.58 -9.81
C TYR A 37 22.42 6.88 -9.94
N SER A 38 21.26 6.86 -10.62
CA SER A 38 20.37 8.01 -10.76
C SER A 38 19.92 8.60 -9.42
N PHE A 39 19.65 7.76 -8.41
CA PHE A 39 19.31 8.25 -7.07
C PHE A 39 20.48 8.99 -6.40
N MET A 40 21.69 8.44 -6.53
CA MET A 40 22.91 9.04 -6.00
C MET A 40 23.30 10.34 -6.71
N THR A 41 23.04 10.48 -8.01
CA THR A 41 23.27 11.73 -8.74
C THR A 41 22.21 12.80 -8.44
N ALA A 42 20.97 12.41 -8.18
CA ALA A 42 19.88 13.34 -7.88
C ALA A 42 19.92 13.88 -6.43
N HIS A 43 20.63 13.20 -5.52
CA HIS A 43 20.76 13.61 -4.13
C HIS A 43 22.24 13.80 -3.76
N GLU A 44 22.72 15.05 -3.79
CA GLU A 44 24.03 15.37 -3.24
C GLU A 44 24.07 15.09 -1.74
N ILE A 45 25.11 14.38 -1.29
CA ILE A 45 25.35 14.14 0.13
C ILE A 45 25.77 15.48 0.75
N THR A 46 24.83 16.17 1.38
CA THR A 46 25.06 17.42 2.09
C THR A 46 26.11 17.23 3.20
N GLU A 47 26.97 18.22 3.45
CA GLU A 47 28.06 18.17 4.45
C GLU A 47 27.58 17.82 5.88
N GLU A 48 26.33 18.13 6.24
CA GLU A 48 25.72 17.69 7.50
C GLU A 48 25.55 16.16 7.61
N LYS A 49 25.26 15.49 6.48
CA LYS A 49 25.11 14.02 6.41
C LYS A 49 26.47 13.31 6.40
N LYS A 50 27.56 13.97 6.02
CA LYS A 50 28.93 13.45 6.21
C LYS A 50 29.27 13.25 7.69
N LYS A 51 28.82 14.16 8.58
CA LYS A 51 28.98 13.99 10.03
C LYS A 51 28.19 12.81 10.60
N PHE A 52 27.04 12.47 10.01
CA PHE A 52 26.25 11.31 10.42
C PHE A 52 27.02 9.98 10.25
N TYR A 53 27.91 9.89 9.25
CA TYR A 53 28.80 8.75 9.05
C TYR A 53 29.99 8.69 10.03
N GLU A 54 30.40 9.82 10.62
CA GLU A 54 31.40 9.85 11.70
C GLU A 54 30.81 9.46 13.06
N ILE A 55 29.52 9.74 13.30
CA ILE A 55 28.86 9.50 14.59
C ILE A 55 28.48 8.01 14.80
N PHE A 56 28.20 7.27 13.73
CA PHE A 56 27.71 5.88 13.81
C PHE A 56 28.79 4.80 14.07
N GLY A 57 30.04 5.18 14.34
CA GLY A 57 31.08 4.23 14.77
C GLY A 57 31.30 3.08 13.79
N LEU A 58 31.22 3.34 12.48
CA LEU A 58 31.44 2.35 11.42
C LEU A 58 32.84 1.74 11.52
N ASP A 59 33.82 2.51 11.99
CA ASP A 59 35.18 2.09 12.35
C ASP A 59 35.19 1.03 13.46
N LYS A 60 34.34 1.19 14.49
CA LYS A 60 34.21 0.23 15.60
C LYS A 60 33.41 -1.01 15.21
N PHE A 61 32.39 -0.88 14.36
CA PHE A 61 31.62 -2.01 13.85
C PHE A 61 32.47 -2.90 12.91
N VAL A 62 33.30 -2.28 12.06
CA VAL A 62 34.29 -2.99 11.22
C VAL A 62 35.38 -3.64 12.07
N ALA A 63 35.84 -2.99 13.14
CA ALA A 63 36.77 -3.58 14.11
C ALA A 63 36.16 -4.77 14.87
N MET A 64 34.86 -4.76 15.16
CA MET A 64 34.14 -5.85 15.83
C MET A 64 33.91 -7.08 14.93
N LEU A 65 33.82 -6.88 13.60
CA LEU A 65 33.76 -7.94 12.60
C LEU A 65 35.14 -8.56 12.28
N ASN A 66 36.22 -8.02 12.84
CA ASN A 66 37.58 -8.56 12.77
C ASN A 66 37.77 -9.76 13.72
N ILE A 67 36.82 -10.69 13.75
CA ILE A 67 36.97 -11.99 14.41
C ILE A 67 37.71 -12.89 13.42
N ASN A 68 38.91 -13.30 13.83
CA ASN A 68 40.01 -13.91 13.08
C ASN A 68 39.72 -15.21 12.28
N LYS A 69 38.46 -15.53 11.95
CA LYS A 69 38.04 -16.73 11.20
C LYS A 69 37.20 -16.46 9.93
N PHE A 70 36.74 -15.24 9.68
CA PHE A 70 35.92 -14.90 8.49
C PHE A 70 36.67 -14.07 7.43
N LYS A 71 37.96 -14.38 7.19
CA LYS A 71 38.84 -13.65 6.25
C LYS A 71 38.48 -13.76 4.76
N MET A 72 37.26 -14.17 4.41
CA MET A 72 36.83 -14.32 3.01
C MET A 72 35.41 -13.85 2.72
N ILE A 73 34.77 -13.08 3.61
CA ILE A 73 33.61 -12.27 3.23
C ILE A 73 34.14 -10.84 3.07
N SER A 74 34.41 -10.50 1.81
CA SER A 74 35.01 -9.23 1.39
C SER A 74 34.31 -8.05 2.06
N THR A 75 35.10 -7.10 2.56
CA THR A 75 34.65 -5.78 3.04
C THR A 75 33.75 -5.06 2.01
N ALA A 76 33.90 -5.38 0.71
CA ALA A 76 33.01 -4.93 -0.35
C ALA A 76 31.60 -5.52 -0.25
N ALA A 77 31.42 -6.77 0.20
CA ALA A 77 30.12 -7.39 0.41
C ALA A 77 29.36 -6.75 1.58
N VAL A 78 30.08 -6.33 2.64
CA VAL A 78 29.49 -5.59 3.77
C VAL A 78 29.15 -4.15 3.35
N ALA A 79 29.99 -3.48 2.59
CA ALA A 79 29.68 -2.15 2.03
C ALA A 79 28.50 -2.19 1.06
N VAL A 80 28.42 -3.19 0.18
CA VAL A 80 27.28 -3.43 -0.72
C VAL A 80 26.01 -3.81 0.05
N LEU A 81 26.12 -4.54 1.16
CA LEU A 81 24.98 -4.79 2.05
C LEU A 81 24.54 -3.53 2.79
N CYS A 82 25.44 -2.69 3.29
CA CYS A 82 25.07 -1.45 3.99
C CYS A 82 24.49 -0.39 3.04
N VAL A 83 25.06 -0.22 1.85
CA VAL A 83 24.50 0.66 0.80
C VAL A 83 23.20 0.06 0.25
N GLY A 84 23.17 -1.26 0.03
CA GLY A 84 21.98 -1.99 -0.43
C GLY A 84 20.82 -1.90 0.55
N VAL A 85 21.07 -2.02 1.87
CA VAL A 85 20.05 -1.89 2.91
C VAL A 85 19.51 -0.46 2.98
N GLY A 86 20.36 0.56 2.84
CA GLY A 86 19.92 1.96 2.81
C GLY A 86 19.07 2.31 1.59
N VAL A 87 19.48 1.89 0.40
CA VAL A 87 18.73 2.10 -0.86
C VAL A 87 17.44 1.27 -0.87
N SER A 88 17.47 0.01 -0.39
CA SER A 88 16.25 -0.79 -0.23
C SER A 88 15.28 -0.18 0.77
N TYR A 89 15.77 0.45 1.84
CA TYR A 89 14.93 1.17 2.80
C TYR A 89 14.26 2.39 2.17
N ALA A 90 15.02 3.23 1.45
CA ALA A 90 14.48 4.38 0.73
C ALA A 90 13.48 3.97 -0.36
N ALA A 91 13.73 2.85 -1.04
CA ALA A 91 12.83 2.31 -2.06
C ALA A 91 11.47 1.87 -1.48
N LYS A 92 11.38 1.56 -0.18
CA LYS A 92 10.11 1.17 0.43
C LYS A 92 9.04 2.25 0.27
N ASP A 93 9.41 3.51 0.46
CA ASP A 93 8.45 4.62 0.42
C ASP A 93 8.34 5.28 -0.97
N ALA A 94 9.04 4.73 -1.96
CA ALA A 94 9.06 5.24 -3.32
C ALA A 94 7.69 5.15 -3.99
N LEU A 95 7.31 6.19 -4.73
CA LEU A 95 6.08 6.24 -5.53
C LEU A 95 6.33 5.81 -6.99
N PRO A 96 5.28 5.42 -7.75
CA PRO A 96 5.40 4.94 -9.13
C PRO A 96 6.19 5.80 -10.11
N ASP A 97 6.23 7.12 -9.89
CA ASP A 97 6.97 8.12 -10.66
C ASP A 97 8.45 8.26 -10.26
N GLU A 98 8.86 7.62 -9.16
CA GLU A 98 10.20 7.74 -8.59
C GLU A 98 11.12 6.59 -9.02
N SER A 99 12.41 6.90 -9.24
CA SER A 99 13.40 5.94 -9.79
C SER A 99 13.59 4.67 -8.95
N LEU A 100 13.41 4.77 -7.64
CA LEU A 100 13.54 3.65 -6.71
C LEU A 100 12.31 2.74 -6.66
N TYR A 101 11.21 3.09 -7.32
CA TYR A 101 10.00 2.27 -7.35
C TYR A 101 10.23 0.90 -8.00
N ALA A 102 11.07 0.84 -9.02
CA ALA A 102 11.45 -0.44 -9.63
C ALA A 102 12.18 -1.35 -8.64
N LEU A 103 12.96 -0.78 -7.70
CA LEU A 103 13.60 -1.54 -6.64
C LEU A 103 12.58 -2.04 -5.59
N LYS A 104 11.60 -1.20 -5.23
CA LYS A 104 10.46 -1.57 -4.38
C LYS A 104 9.75 -2.81 -4.92
N ARG A 105 9.28 -2.71 -6.17
CA ARG A 105 8.42 -3.71 -6.81
C ARG A 105 9.15 -5.02 -7.12
N ASN A 106 10.34 -4.94 -7.72
CA ASN A 106 10.96 -6.13 -8.28
C ASN A 106 11.84 -6.89 -7.27
N ILE A 107 12.21 -6.27 -6.16
CA ILE A 107 13.17 -6.86 -5.22
C ILE A 107 12.61 -6.89 -3.82
N ASN A 108 12.26 -5.73 -3.25
CA ASN A 108 11.82 -5.71 -1.86
C ASN A 108 10.55 -6.53 -1.67
N GLU A 109 9.56 -6.36 -2.56
CA GLU A 109 8.31 -7.11 -2.51
C GLU A 109 8.51 -8.59 -2.86
N GLY A 110 9.30 -8.90 -3.91
CA GLY A 110 9.63 -10.28 -4.26
C GLY A 110 10.30 -11.05 -3.12
N VAL A 111 11.25 -10.43 -2.41
CA VAL A 111 11.88 -11.04 -1.22
C VAL A 111 10.85 -11.28 -0.11
N ARG A 112 9.91 -10.35 0.11
CA ARG A 112 8.83 -10.55 1.10
C ARG A 112 7.92 -11.71 0.70
N GLU A 113 7.58 -11.84 -0.59
CA GLU A 113 6.76 -12.93 -1.11
C GLU A 113 7.45 -14.29 -0.93
N LEU A 114 8.77 -14.37 -1.13
CA LEU A 114 9.54 -15.60 -0.86
C LEU A 114 9.52 -16.03 0.60
N LEU A 115 9.50 -15.05 1.52
CA LEU A 115 9.47 -15.29 2.96
C LEU A 115 8.06 -15.57 3.50
N ALA A 116 7.01 -15.31 2.71
CA ALA A 116 5.64 -15.65 3.04
C ALA A 116 5.33 -17.12 2.68
N ILE A 117 5.57 -18.02 3.64
CA ILE A 117 5.59 -19.48 3.39
C ILE A 117 4.25 -20.16 3.69
N SER A 118 3.44 -19.58 4.56
CA SER A 118 2.13 -20.13 4.94
C SER A 118 0.97 -19.35 4.32
N PRO A 119 -0.20 -19.97 4.10
CA PRO A 119 -1.37 -19.27 3.52
C PRO A 119 -1.74 -17.99 4.28
N LYS A 120 -1.66 -18.01 5.62
CA LYS A 120 -1.88 -16.82 6.45
C LYS A 120 -0.84 -15.72 6.22
N GLN A 121 0.44 -16.08 6.14
CA GLN A 121 1.51 -15.10 5.90
C GLN A 121 1.41 -14.49 4.52
N GLU A 122 1.09 -15.31 3.52
CA GLU A 122 0.89 -14.86 2.15
C GLU A 122 -0.32 -13.94 2.06
N ALA A 123 -1.47 -14.32 2.63
CA ALA A 123 -2.63 -13.45 2.67
C ALA A 123 -2.33 -12.11 3.36
N ARG A 124 -1.65 -12.12 4.52
CA ARG A 124 -1.26 -10.89 5.24
C ARG A 124 -0.32 -10.01 4.41
N LEU A 125 0.65 -10.58 3.72
CA LEU A 125 1.53 -9.84 2.85
C LEU A 125 0.73 -9.18 1.70
N HIS A 126 -0.19 -9.92 1.09
CA HIS A 126 -1.01 -9.38 0.01
C HIS A 126 -2.02 -8.33 0.49
N VAL A 127 -2.52 -8.41 1.73
CA VAL A 127 -3.27 -7.30 2.38
C VAL A 127 -2.40 -6.05 2.47
N GLU A 128 -1.14 -6.19 2.93
CA GLU A 128 -0.20 -5.08 3.03
C GLU A 128 0.11 -4.47 1.64
N LEU A 129 0.35 -5.31 0.64
CA LEU A 129 0.66 -4.84 -0.72
C LEU A 129 -0.55 -4.23 -1.45
N ALA A 130 -1.77 -4.73 -1.19
CA ALA A 130 -3.00 -4.13 -1.69
C ALA A 130 -3.21 -2.73 -1.07
N SER A 131 -3.08 -2.62 0.25
CA SER A 131 -3.18 -1.35 0.98
C SER A 131 -2.11 -0.35 0.50
N GLU A 132 -0.90 -0.84 0.24
CA GLU A 132 0.19 -0.03 -0.31
C GLU A 132 -0.16 0.58 -1.69
N ARG A 133 -0.84 -0.15 -2.59
CA ARG A 133 -1.27 0.43 -3.89
C ARG A 133 -2.30 1.53 -3.72
N ILE A 134 -3.20 1.38 -2.74
CA ILE A 134 -4.17 2.42 -2.44
C ILE A 134 -3.45 3.63 -1.85
N ASN A 135 -2.53 3.41 -0.91
CA ASN A 135 -1.74 4.49 -0.33
C ASN A 135 -0.87 5.24 -1.35
N GLU A 136 -0.29 4.53 -2.32
CA GLU A 136 0.42 5.17 -3.43
C GLU A 136 -0.52 6.03 -4.28
N THR A 137 -1.77 5.58 -4.50
CA THR A 137 -2.81 6.38 -5.15
C THR A 137 -3.10 7.65 -4.36
N GLU A 138 -3.38 7.52 -3.05
CA GLU A 138 -3.64 8.66 -2.15
C GLU A 138 -2.50 9.68 -2.15
N ARG A 139 -1.25 9.21 -2.12
CA ARG A 139 -0.06 10.06 -2.11
C ARG A 139 0.23 10.72 -3.46
N LEU A 140 -0.24 10.15 -4.57
CA LEU A 140 -0.16 10.78 -5.89
C LEU A 140 -1.30 11.79 -6.09
N ALA A 141 -2.52 11.42 -5.69
CA ALA A 141 -3.69 12.32 -5.72
C ALA A 141 -3.45 13.55 -4.84
N SER A 142 -2.84 13.40 -3.67
CA SER A 142 -2.48 14.54 -2.81
C SER A 142 -1.44 15.48 -3.43
N ARG A 143 -0.70 15.07 -4.46
CA ARG A 143 0.21 15.94 -5.23
C ARG A 143 -0.50 16.65 -6.39
N GLY A 144 -1.79 16.38 -6.61
CA GLY A 144 -2.61 16.91 -7.69
C GLY A 144 -2.28 16.37 -9.08
N VAL A 145 -1.40 15.37 -9.20
CA VAL A 145 -1.01 14.78 -10.48
C VAL A 145 -0.77 13.28 -10.33
N ILE A 146 -1.56 12.48 -11.06
CA ILE A 146 -1.31 11.06 -11.26
C ILE A 146 -0.76 10.86 -12.69
N PRO A 147 0.47 10.35 -12.88
CA PRO A 147 1.03 10.17 -14.22
C PRO A 147 0.19 9.22 -15.08
N GLU A 148 0.19 9.45 -16.39
CA GLU A 148 -0.63 8.67 -17.33
C GLU A 148 -0.41 7.15 -17.20
N GLY A 149 -1.52 6.41 -17.17
CA GLY A 149 -1.54 4.96 -17.00
C GLY A 149 -1.17 4.46 -15.60
N THR A 150 -0.78 5.34 -14.65
CA THR A 150 -0.36 4.92 -13.31
C THR A 150 -1.53 4.45 -12.46
N ALA A 151 -2.65 5.17 -12.46
CA ALA A 151 -3.86 4.72 -11.78
C ALA A 151 -4.35 3.35 -12.28
N ALA A 152 -4.37 3.14 -13.61
CA ALA A 152 -4.74 1.85 -14.18
C ALA A 152 -3.82 0.72 -13.72
N ARG A 153 -2.50 0.98 -13.65
CA ARG A 153 -1.51 0.01 -13.11
C ARG A 153 -1.74 -0.26 -11.62
N LEU A 154 -1.90 0.78 -10.80
CA LEU A 154 -2.17 0.65 -9.35
C LEU A 154 -3.46 -0.12 -9.08
N LYS A 155 -4.53 0.17 -9.83
CA LYS A 155 -5.80 -0.57 -9.79
C LYS A 155 -5.62 -2.04 -10.13
N ALA A 156 -4.91 -2.34 -11.22
CA ALA A 156 -4.66 -3.73 -11.63
C ALA A 156 -3.81 -4.48 -10.59
N ASP A 157 -2.80 -3.83 -10.02
CA ASP A 157 -1.97 -4.40 -8.97
C ASP A 157 -2.75 -4.61 -7.67
N PHE A 158 -3.60 -3.66 -7.27
CA PHE A 158 -4.53 -3.80 -6.16
C PHE A 158 -5.41 -5.03 -6.33
N LYS A 159 -6.10 -5.15 -7.48
CA LYS A 159 -6.97 -6.30 -7.79
C LYS A 159 -6.21 -7.62 -7.75
N ARG A 160 -4.98 -7.65 -8.26
CA ARG A 160 -4.12 -8.84 -8.20
C ARG A 160 -3.83 -9.24 -6.76
N HIS A 161 -3.47 -8.29 -5.90
CA HIS A 161 -3.19 -8.60 -4.49
C HIS A 161 -4.47 -9.03 -3.76
N ALA A 162 -5.60 -8.36 -4.00
CA ALA A 162 -6.90 -8.71 -3.44
C ALA A 162 -7.34 -10.15 -3.81
N TYR A 163 -7.19 -10.53 -5.08
CA TYR A 163 -7.45 -11.90 -5.54
C TYR A 163 -6.64 -12.96 -4.77
N VAL A 164 -5.36 -12.67 -4.50
CA VAL A 164 -4.53 -13.58 -3.71
C VAL A 164 -5.01 -13.66 -2.26
N VAL A 165 -5.43 -12.54 -1.65
CA VAL A 165 -6.05 -12.54 -0.32
C VAL A 165 -7.26 -13.47 -0.31
N ASP A 166 -8.19 -13.31 -1.24
CA ASP A 166 -9.42 -14.12 -1.33
C ASP A 166 -9.12 -15.60 -1.54
N SER A 167 -8.15 -15.93 -2.41
CA SER A 167 -7.69 -17.29 -2.63
C SER A 167 -7.13 -17.92 -1.36
N ARG A 168 -6.29 -17.18 -0.61
CA ARG A 168 -5.68 -17.68 0.62
C ARG A 168 -6.66 -17.75 1.79
N VAL A 169 -7.62 -16.83 1.87
CA VAL A 169 -8.74 -16.90 2.82
C VAL A 169 -9.60 -18.12 2.55
N SER A 170 -9.94 -18.38 1.28
CA SER A 170 -10.68 -19.59 0.88
C SER A 170 -9.92 -20.86 1.25
N GLN A 171 -8.60 -20.88 1.03
CA GLN A 171 -7.74 -21.98 1.47
C GLN A 171 -7.72 -22.16 2.99
N LEU A 172 -7.67 -21.07 3.77
CA LEU A 172 -7.74 -21.15 5.24
C LEU A 172 -9.10 -21.70 5.72
N LYS A 173 -10.20 -21.32 5.05
CA LYS A 173 -11.53 -21.87 5.33
C LYS A 173 -11.58 -23.37 5.04
N SER A 174 -11.08 -23.83 3.88
CA SER A 174 -11.04 -25.26 3.53
C SER A 174 -10.12 -26.08 4.42
N ASP A 175 -9.09 -25.45 5.00
CA ASP A 175 -8.16 -26.06 5.95
C ASP A 175 -8.71 -26.14 7.39
N ASP A 176 -9.99 -25.81 7.62
CA ASP A 176 -10.62 -25.72 8.94
C ASP A 176 -9.97 -24.70 9.89
N LYS A 177 -9.42 -23.63 9.33
CA LYS A 177 -8.76 -22.53 10.07
C LYS A 177 -9.60 -21.26 10.01
N GLN A 178 -10.88 -21.35 10.37
CA GLN A 178 -11.83 -20.24 10.31
C GLN A 178 -11.38 -19.02 11.13
N GLU A 179 -10.72 -19.22 12.28
CA GLU A 179 -10.18 -18.12 13.08
C GLU A 179 -9.07 -17.35 12.35
N LEU A 180 -8.28 -18.02 11.53
CA LEU A 180 -7.22 -17.37 10.75
C LEU A 180 -7.80 -16.68 9.51
N ALA A 181 -8.83 -17.27 8.90
CA ALA A 181 -9.57 -16.65 7.81
C ALA A 181 -10.24 -15.35 8.29
N LEU A 182 -10.98 -15.41 9.40
CA LEU A 182 -11.62 -14.25 10.00
C LEU A 182 -10.62 -13.12 10.27
N GLU A 183 -9.46 -13.46 10.84
CA GLU A 183 -8.43 -12.48 11.19
C GLU A 183 -7.84 -11.78 9.97
N VAL A 184 -7.56 -12.54 8.90
CA VAL A 184 -7.04 -11.97 7.65
C VAL A 184 -8.09 -11.08 6.99
N THR A 185 -9.32 -11.57 6.86
CA THR A 185 -10.41 -10.84 6.21
C THR A 185 -10.78 -9.57 6.97
N SER A 186 -10.88 -9.63 8.30
CA SER A 186 -11.21 -8.44 9.12
C SER A 186 -10.13 -7.37 9.02
N LYS A 187 -8.85 -7.79 8.99
CA LYS A 187 -7.74 -6.86 8.76
C LYS A 187 -7.79 -6.25 7.36
N PHE A 188 -8.11 -7.06 6.34
CA PHE A 188 -8.20 -6.57 4.98
C PHE A 188 -9.30 -5.53 4.85
N GLU A 189 -10.51 -5.88 5.28
CA GLU A 189 -11.67 -4.99 5.28
C GLU A 189 -11.41 -3.67 6.01
N SER A 190 -10.86 -3.73 7.23
CA SER A 190 -10.59 -2.52 8.02
C SER A 190 -9.53 -1.62 7.38
N SER A 191 -8.53 -2.22 6.72
CA SER A 191 -7.55 -1.47 5.94
C SER A 191 -8.21 -0.78 4.76
N LEU A 192 -9.05 -1.50 4.01
CA LEU A 192 -9.76 -0.95 2.86
C LEU A 192 -10.71 0.18 3.24
N LYS A 193 -11.50 0.03 4.31
CA LYS A 193 -12.41 1.09 4.82
C LYS A 193 -11.66 2.35 5.23
N ALA A 194 -10.51 2.20 5.88
CA ALA A 194 -9.69 3.34 6.25
C ALA A 194 -9.18 4.09 5.01
N HIS A 195 -8.71 3.35 4.01
CA HIS A 195 -8.20 3.91 2.76
C HIS A 195 -9.31 4.48 1.86
N GLU A 196 -10.45 3.82 1.74
CA GLU A 196 -11.65 4.34 1.07
C GLU A 196 -12.03 5.71 1.64
N SER A 197 -12.10 5.85 2.96
CA SER A 197 -12.41 7.14 3.59
C SER A 197 -11.36 8.22 3.34
N VAL A 198 -10.12 7.86 2.98
CA VAL A 198 -9.10 8.84 2.59
C VAL A 198 -9.20 9.17 1.10
N LEU A 199 -9.43 8.17 0.26
CA LEU A 199 -9.68 8.35 -1.17
C LEU A 199 -10.91 9.22 -1.45
N ALA A 200 -11.91 9.19 -0.55
CA ALA A 200 -13.09 10.03 -0.62
C ALA A 200 -12.77 11.54 -0.70
N ASP A 201 -11.63 11.99 -0.15
CA ASP A 201 -11.15 13.37 -0.28
C ASP A 201 -10.77 13.75 -1.73
N PHE A 202 -10.59 12.77 -2.61
CA PHE A 202 -10.13 12.92 -3.99
C PHE A 202 -11.17 12.43 -5.03
N GLU A 203 -12.44 12.26 -4.63
CA GLU A 203 -13.51 11.76 -5.51
C GLU A 203 -13.76 12.61 -6.76
N ASP A 204 -13.46 13.91 -6.70
CA ASP A 204 -13.58 14.83 -7.85
C ASP A 204 -12.54 14.52 -8.95
N GLU A 205 -11.51 13.71 -8.66
CA GLU A 205 -10.57 13.22 -9.65
C GLU A 205 -11.12 11.98 -10.34
N ASN A 206 -11.64 12.13 -11.57
CA ASN A 206 -12.17 11.02 -12.40
C ASN A 206 -11.26 9.78 -12.46
N ILE A 207 -9.95 9.95 -12.31
CA ILE A 207 -8.95 8.87 -12.34
C ILE A 207 -8.97 8.00 -11.06
N VAL A 208 -9.39 8.58 -9.93
CA VAL A 208 -9.46 7.90 -8.61
C VAL A 208 -10.78 7.15 -8.43
N VAL A 209 -11.86 7.60 -9.07
CA VAL A 209 -13.21 6.98 -9.00
C VAL A 209 -13.17 5.48 -9.30
N GLU A 210 -12.50 5.05 -10.38
CA GLU A 210 -12.42 3.62 -10.74
C GLU A 210 -11.67 2.77 -9.70
N ILE A 211 -10.77 3.39 -8.93
CA ILE A 211 -10.06 2.74 -7.82
C ILE A 211 -10.99 2.63 -6.61
N ILE A 212 -11.72 3.69 -6.27
CA ILE A 212 -12.73 3.68 -5.20
C ILE A 212 -13.75 2.57 -5.43
N GLU A 213 -14.34 2.48 -6.62
CA GLU A 213 -15.30 1.42 -6.98
C GLU A 213 -14.70 0.01 -6.81
N SER A 214 -13.42 -0.16 -7.15
CA SER A 214 -12.70 -1.43 -6.98
C SER A 214 -12.46 -1.76 -5.50
N VAL A 215 -12.21 -0.75 -4.67
CA VAL A 215 -12.06 -0.87 -3.23
C VAL A 215 -13.39 -1.20 -2.57
N GLU A 216 -14.47 -0.51 -2.89
CA GLU A 216 -15.84 -0.78 -2.40
C GLU A 216 -16.30 -2.20 -2.72
N THR A 217 -16.06 -2.65 -3.96
CA THR A 217 -16.34 -4.03 -4.37
C THR A 217 -15.60 -5.03 -3.48
N GLN A 218 -14.34 -4.74 -3.16
CA GLN A 218 -13.53 -5.62 -2.33
C GLN A 218 -13.88 -5.53 -0.84
N ILE A 219 -14.32 -4.38 -0.34
CA ILE A 219 -14.88 -4.22 1.00
C ILE A 219 -16.10 -5.14 1.13
N SER A 220 -17.03 -5.08 0.17
CA SER A 220 -18.23 -5.93 0.16
C SER A 220 -17.87 -7.42 0.16
N ALA A 221 -16.94 -7.83 -0.70
CA ALA A 221 -16.46 -9.22 -0.75
C ALA A 221 -15.78 -9.66 0.57
N ALA A 222 -15.03 -8.75 1.22
CA ALA A 222 -14.42 -9.02 2.51
C ALA A 222 -15.47 -9.11 3.64
N GLU A 223 -16.51 -8.28 3.63
CA GLU A 223 -17.62 -8.36 4.59
C GLU A 223 -18.38 -9.68 4.49
N ASP A 224 -18.71 -10.12 3.28
CA ASP A 224 -19.35 -11.43 3.04
C ASP A 224 -18.45 -12.56 3.56
N SER A 225 -17.17 -12.53 3.19
CA SER A 225 -16.19 -13.53 3.60
C SER A 225 -15.98 -13.56 5.12
N ARG A 226 -16.08 -12.40 5.80
CA ARG A 226 -16.03 -12.26 7.26
C ARG A 226 -17.27 -12.88 7.89
N ALA A 227 -18.46 -12.53 7.40
CA ALA A 227 -19.73 -13.06 7.90
C ALA A 227 -19.81 -14.59 7.82
N ASP A 228 -19.33 -15.18 6.71
CA ASP A 228 -19.19 -16.63 6.58
C ASP A 228 -18.29 -17.23 7.67
N ALA A 229 -17.12 -16.63 7.91
CA ALA A 229 -16.17 -17.12 8.89
C ALA A 229 -16.72 -17.00 10.32
N GLU A 230 -17.43 -15.90 10.63
CA GLU A 230 -18.13 -15.71 11.90
C GLU A 230 -19.22 -16.75 12.14
N SER A 231 -20.04 -17.02 11.12
CA SER A 231 -21.11 -18.02 11.17
C SER A 231 -20.56 -19.41 11.48
N GLU A 232 -19.49 -19.80 10.79
CA GLU A 232 -18.80 -21.08 11.02
C GLU A 232 -18.18 -21.16 12.43
N ILE A 233 -17.58 -20.07 12.93
CA ILE A 233 -17.02 -20.02 14.29
C ILE A 233 -18.13 -20.18 15.34
N LYS A 234 -19.28 -19.53 15.14
CA LYS A 234 -20.46 -19.69 16.00
C LYS A 234 -20.98 -21.13 15.97
N ALA A 235 -21.12 -21.71 14.78
CA ALA A 235 -21.61 -23.07 14.58
C ALA A 235 -20.69 -24.14 15.23
N LYS A 236 -19.37 -23.92 15.21
CA LYS A 236 -18.40 -24.84 15.82
C LYS A 236 -18.40 -24.83 17.36
N ALA A 237 -19.23 -24.00 18.00
CA ALA A 237 -19.42 -23.93 19.45
C ALA A 237 -18.11 -24.02 20.26
N ARG A 238 -17.03 -23.39 19.76
CA ARG A 238 -15.74 -23.35 20.45
C ARG A 238 -15.90 -22.40 21.65
N GLN A 239 -16.37 -22.93 22.77
CA GLN A 239 -16.38 -22.26 24.09
C GLN A 239 -14.95 -22.11 24.65
N ASP A 240 -14.02 -21.64 23.81
CA ASP A 240 -12.64 -21.47 24.21
C ASP A 240 -12.46 -20.08 24.83
N LYS A 241 -12.67 -20.03 26.15
CA LYS A 241 -12.37 -18.86 26.99
C LYS A 241 -10.97 -18.30 26.75
N LYS A 242 -9.98 -19.14 26.42
CA LYS A 242 -8.60 -18.72 26.15
C LYS A 242 -8.48 -18.05 24.78
N ALA A 243 -9.16 -18.56 23.76
CA ALA A 243 -9.23 -17.90 22.45
C ALA A 243 -9.88 -16.52 22.56
N ALA A 244 -11.05 -16.43 23.22
CA ALA A 244 -11.73 -15.16 23.45
C ALA A 244 -10.85 -14.17 24.25
N LYS A 245 -10.16 -14.63 25.30
CA LYS A 245 -9.20 -13.81 26.05
C LYS A 245 -7.99 -13.37 25.22
N THR A 246 -7.58 -14.16 24.24
CA THR A 246 -6.50 -13.77 23.32
C THR A 246 -6.96 -12.63 22.41
N LYS A 247 -8.19 -12.69 21.91
CA LYS A 247 -8.79 -11.59 21.13
C LYS A 247 -9.07 -10.36 21.97
N MET A 248 -9.48 -10.51 23.23
CA MET A 248 -9.60 -9.40 24.18
C MET A 248 -8.30 -8.60 24.28
N ARG A 249 -7.17 -9.29 24.51
CA ARG A 249 -5.84 -8.63 24.56
C ARG A 249 -5.43 -7.97 23.25
N TYR A 250 -5.82 -8.56 22.11
CA TYR A 250 -5.59 -7.95 20.81
C TYR A 250 -6.36 -6.63 20.69
N ALA A 251 -7.65 -6.64 21.04
CA ALA A 251 -8.48 -5.44 21.04
C ALA A 251 -7.95 -4.37 22.00
N ASP A 252 -7.61 -4.74 23.25
CA ASP A 252 -6.98 -3.84 24.24
C ASP A 252 -5.76 -3.15 23.63
N SER A 253 -4.82 -3.96 23.11
CA SER A 253 -3.58 -3.45 22.54
C SER A 253 -3.81 -2.50 21.37
N LYS A 254 -4.84 -2.72 20.55
CA LYS A 254 -5.13 -1.87 19.39
C LYS A 254 -5.85 -0.59 19.75
N ILE A 255 -6.77 -0.64 20.72
CA ILE A 255 -7.43 0.55 21.26
C ILE A 255 -6.38 1.44 21.94
N ASP A 256 -5.50 0.87 22.76
CA ASP A 256 -4.43 1.61 23.43
C ASP A 256 -3.45 2.24 22.44
N GLU A 257 -3.01 1.49 21.42
CA GLU A 257 -2.12 1.99 20.36
C GLU A 257 -2.71 3.22 19.66
N VAL A 258 -3.99 3.18 19.31
CA VAL A 258 -4.67 4.30 18.64
C VAL A 258 -4.90 5.47 19.60
N SER A 259 -5.27 5.21 20.85
CA SER A 259 -5.38 6.25 21.88
C SER A 259 -4.08 7.02 22.04
N ASP A 260 -2.95 6.31 22.05
CA ASP A 260 -1.62 6.93 22.15
C ASP A 260 -1.22 7.66 20.87
N LEU A 261 -1.59 7.16 19.69
CA LEU A 261 -1.41 7.86 18.42
C LEU A 261 -2.19 9.18 18.39
N ILE A 262 -3.47 9.17 18.82
CA ILE A 262 -4.30 10.37 18.92
C ILE A 262 -3.59 11.40 19.81
N LYS A 263 -3.26 11.06 21.06
CA LYS A 263 -2.55 11.96 21.99
C LYS A 263 -1.25 12.53 21.40
N LYS A 264 -0.50 11.71 20.67
CA LYS A 264 0.78 12.11 20.07
C LYS A 264 0.61 13.13 18.94
N PHE A 265 -0.53 13.10 18.26
CA PHE A 265 -0.79 13.89 17.05
C PHE A 265 -1.91 14.94 17.20
N THR A 266 -2.61 15.00 18.34
CA THR A 266 -3.69 15.99 18.62
C THR A 266 -3.30 17.41 18.22
N ASP A 267 -2.09 17.87 18.57
CA ASP A 267 -1.63 19.24 18.28
C ASP A 267 -0.80 19.37 16.99
N LYS A 268 -0.69 18.31 16.17
CA LYS A 268 0.24 18.23 15.02
C LYS A 268 -0.44 18.13 13.67
N ILE A 269 -1.69 17.67 13.64
CA ILE A 269 -2.49 17.50 12.43
C ILE A 269 -3.83 18.24 12.58
N GLY A 270 -4.62 18.32 11.52
CA GLY A 270 -5.94 18.96 11.54
C GLY A 270 -6.87 18.36 12.59
N VAL A 271 -7.60 19.23 13.31
CA VAL A 271 -8.55 18.83 14.36
C VAL A 271 -9.65 17.94 13.79
N GLU A 272 -10.06 18.19 12.55
CA GLU A 272 -11.03 17.34 11.84
C GLU A 272 -10.57 15.88 11.74
N TYR A 273 -9.29 15.61 11.47
CA TYR A 273 -8.76 14.25 11.37
C TYR A 273 -8.70 13.56 12.72
N ILE A 274 -8.41 14.32 13.79
CA ILE A 274 -8.42 13.80 15.16
C ILE A 274 -9.85 13.40 15.57
N LEU A 275 -10.82 14.29 15.39
CA LEU A 275 -12.23 14.02 15.71
C LEU A 275 -12.78 12.83 14.89
N ALA A 276 -12.43 12.75 13.61
CA ALA A 276 -12.82 11.62 12.76
C ALA A 276 -12.16 10.29 13.19
N THR A 277 -10.96 10.34 13.79
CA THR A 277 -10.29 9.17 14.36
C THR A 277 -10.92 8.77 15.70
N GLU A 278 -11.19 9.74 16.57
CA GLU A 278 -11.87 9.53 17.86
C GLU A 278 -13.23 8.87 17.66
N ALA A 279 -14.04 9.35 16.71
CA ALA A 279 -15.34 8.74 16.39
C ALA A 279 -15.22 7.25 15.96
N ARG A 280 -14.15 6.89 15.25
CA ARG A 280 -13.86 5.50 14.87
C ARG A 280 -13.38 4.67 16.06
N LEU A 281 -12.54 5.24 16.91
CA LEU A 281 -12.08 4.59 18.13
C LEU A 281 -13.24 4.35 19.11
N ASP A 282 -14.17 5.30 19.24
CA ASP A 282 -15.38 5.18 20.07
C ASP A 282 -16.23 3.98 19.62
N LYS A 283 -16.36 3.76 18.30
CA LYS A 283 -17.02 2.58 17.74
C LYS A 283 -16.34 1.29 18.19
N ALA A 284 -15.00 1.25 18.15
CA ALA A 284 -14.22 0.12 18.65
C ALA A 284 -14.44 -0.13 20.16
N GLU A 285 -14.48 0.93 20.97
CA GLU A 285 -14.73 0.83 22.41
C GLU A 285 -16.15 0.35 22.74
N VAL A 286 -17.17 0.82 22.01
CA VAL A 286 -18.55 0.33 22.13
C VAL A 286 -18.60 -1.17 21.83
N THR A 287 -17.96 -1.60 20.74
CA THR A 287 -17.87 -3.01 20.38
C THR A 287 -17.12 -3.82 21.44
N TYR A 288 -16.02 -3.28 21.99
CA TYR A 288 -15.27 -3.92 23.05
C TYR A 288 -16.11 -4.14 24.31
N ARG A 289 -16.89 -3.14 24.74
CA ARG A 289 -17.79 -3.28 25.91
C ARG A 289 -18.83 -4.37 25.67
N THR A 290 -19.38 -4.46 24.46
CA THR A 290 -20.29 -5.54 24.06
C THR A 290 -19.60 -6.90 24.13
N ALA A 291 -18.37 -7.00 23.62
CA ALA A 291 -17.56 -8.23 23.69
C ALA A 291 -17.31 -8.67 25.14
N LYS A 292 -17.04 -7.69 26.02
CA LYS A 292 -16.79 -7.92 27.44
C LYS A 292 -18.02 -8.44 28.17
N GLU A 293 -19.20 -7.89 27.89
CA GLU A 293 -20.47 -8.42 28.40
C GLU A 293 -20.70 -9.87 27.95
N ARG A 294 -20.47 -10.19 26.67
CA ARG A 294 -20.57 -11.57 26.17
C ARG A 294 -19.59 -12.50 26.86
N TYR A 295 -18.37 -12.04 27.09
CA TYR A 295 -17.33 -12.80 27.78
C TYR A 295 -17.70 -13.10 29.23
N ASP A 296 -18.22 -12.11 29.95
CA ASP A 296 -18.58 -12.22 31.36
C ASP A 296 -19.84 -13.10 31.55
N ASN A 297 -20.72 -13.16 30.54
CA ASN A 297 -21.84 -14.11 30.46
C ASN A 297 -21.46 -15.50 29.88
N GLU A 298 -20.17 -15.79 29.75
CA GLU A 298 -19.62 -17.06 29.25
C GLU A 298 -19.99 -17.42 27.80
N ILE A 299 -20.44 -16.44 27.02
CA ILE A 299 -20.75 -16.58 25.59
C ILE A 299 -19.45 -16.37 24.79
N TYR A 300 -18.50 -17.29 24.96
CA TYR A 300 -17.12 -17.09 24.49
C TYR A 300 -16.96 -17.02 22.96
N SER A 301 -17.80 -17.71 22.18
CA SER A 301 -17.77 -17.59 20.71
C SER A 301 -18.17 -16.20 20.24
N ASP A 302 -19.23 -15.62 20.82
CA ASP A 302 -19.63 -14.24 20.51
C ASP A 302 -18.58 -13.26 21.01
N ALA A 303 -18.09 -13.44 22.25
CA ALA A 303 -17.03 -12.60 22.79
C ALA A 303 -15.80 -12.58 21.88
N PHE A 304 -15.36 -13.74 21.37
CA PHE A 304 -14.25 -13.85 20.44
C PHE A 304 -14.47 -13.00 19.18
N ILE A 305 -15.65 -13.10 18.56
CA ILE A 305 -15.99 -12.37 17.33
C ILE A 305 -16.05 -10.87 17.61
N PHE A 306 -16.73 -10.44 18.68
CA PHE A 306 -16.83 -9.03 19.02
C PHE A 306 -15.47 -8.42 19.42
N PHE A 307 -14.57 -9.17 20.09
CA PHE A 307 -13.22 -8.69 20.34
C PHE A 307 -12.39 -8.56 19.05
N GLU A 308 -12.51 -9.50 18.11
CA GLU A 308 -11.87 -9.38 16.79
C GLU A 308 -12.37 -8.13 16.06
N MET A 309 -13.68 -7.89 16.08
CA MET A 309 -14.32 -6.73 15.47
C MET A 309 -13.86 -5.42 16.12
N ALA A 310 -13.80 -5.34 17.45
CA ALA A 310 -13.29 -4.17 18.17
C ALA A 310 -11.84 -3.85 17.79
N GLY A 311 -10.96 -4.85 17.79
CA GLY A 311 -9.56 -4.66 17.39
C GLY A 311 -9.42 -4.24 15.93
N SER A 312 -10.28 -4.73 15.04
CA SER A 312 -10.30 -4.38 13.62
C SER A 312 -10.77 -2.94 13.39
N GLN A 313 -11.82 -2.50 14.09
CA GLN A 313 -12.28 -1.10 14.08
C GLN A 313 -11.22 -0.14 14.63
N ALA A 314 -10.46 -0.53 15.66
CA ALA A 314 -9.33 0.26 16.13
C ALA A 314 -8.22 0.34 15.07
N VAL A 315 -7.91 -0.77 14.38
CA VAL A 315 -6.94 -0.76 13.27
C VAL A 315 -7.38 0.19 12.15
N GLU A 316 -8.66 0.20 11.78
CA GLU A 316 -9.23 1.15 10.80
C GLU A 316 -8.94 2.61 11.23
N ALA A 317 -9.24 2.95 12.48
CA ALA A 317 -8.99 4.28 13.03
C ALA A 317 -7.50 4.66 12.96
N GLY A 318 -6.61 3.74 13.34
CA GLY A 318 -5.16 3.97 13.32
C GLY A 318 -4.60 4.17 11.90
N ILE A 319 -5.07 3.39 10.92
CA ILE A 319 -4.67 3.53 9.52
C ILE A 319 -5.14 4.88 8.98
N TYR A 320 -6.40 5.25 9.22
CA TYR A 320 -6.93 6.55 8.81
C TYR A 320 -6.06 7.71 9.31
N LEU A 321 -5.76 7.73 10.61
CA LEU A 321 -4.96 8.78 11.23
C LEU A 321 -3.53 8.85 10.68
N GLU A 322 -2.87 7.70 10.56
CA GLU A 322 -1.49 7.64 10.08
C GLU A 322 -1.40 8.04 8.60
N THR A 323 -2.37 7.63 7.77
CA THR A 323 -2.47 8.06 6.37
C THR A 323 -2.70 9.56 6.27
N LYS A 324 -3.68 10.12 6.97
CA LYS A 324 -3.92 11.59 6.96
C LYS A 324 -2.69 12.36 7.39
N LYS A 325 -2.01 11.92 8.46
CA LYS A 325 -0.73 12.50 8.88
C LYS A 325 0.32 12.45 7.76
N GLN A 326 0.48 11.32 7.07
CA GLN A 326 1.45 11.20 5.98
C GLN A 326 1.16 12.20 4.85
N LEU A 327 -0.12 12.39 4.51
CA LEU A 327 -0.54 13.38 3.51
C LEU A 327 -0.29 14.81 4.02
N SER A 328 -0.66 15.15 5.26
CA SER A 328 -0.47 16.49 5.84
C SER A 328 1.00 16.90 6.05
N VAL A 329 1.90 15.94 6.28
CA VAL A 329 3.35 16.23 6.41
C VAL A 329 3.96 16.63 5.06
N LYS A 330 3.43 16.11 3.95
CA LYS A 330 3.92 16.40 2.61
C LYS A 330 3.58 17.84 2.19
N ASP A 331 2.38 18.33 2.50
CA ASP A 331 1.96 19.71 2.23
C ASP A 331 2.86 20.77 2.89
N LYS A 332 3.40 20.46 4.08
CA LYS A 332 4.33 21.36 4.79
C LYS A 332 5.75 21.36 4.21
N SER A 333 6.12 20.35 3.42
CA SER A 333 7.45 20.27 2.79
C SER A 333 7.54 21.05 1.48
N ASP A 334 6.44 21.23 0.75
CA ASP A 334 6.43 22.00 -0.52
C ASP A 334 6.29 23.51 -0.31
N ASN A 335 5.84 23.96 0.88
CA ASN A 335 5.69 25.38 1.19
C ASN A 335 7.00 26.07 1.67
N GLY A 336 8.15 25.42 1.46
CA GLY A 336 9.47 25.86 1.94
C GLY A 336 10.46 26.31 0.87
N SER A 337 10.08 26.41 -0.41
CA SER A 337 10.97 26.89 -1.48
C SER A 337 10.29 27.95 -2.35
N GLY A 338 9.80 29.02 -1.70
CA GLY A 338 9.57 30.28 -2.38
C GLY A 338 10.89 31.05 -2.53
N ASP A 339 11.74 30.63 -3.47
CA ASP A 339 12.67 31.55 -4.10
C ASP A 339 12.59 31.40 -5.62
N THR A 340 12.29 32.53 -6.25
CA THR A 340 12.06 32.71 -7.67
C THR A 340 13.28 32.34 -8.49
N ALA A 341 13.21 31.22 -9.22
CA ALA A 341 14.05 31.00 -10.38
C ALA A 341 13.16 30.77 -11.61
N THR A 342 12.94 31.84 -12.35
CA THR A 342 12.44 31.84 -13.72
C THR A 342 13.29 30.88 -14.56
N THR A 343 12.76 29.70 -14.87
CA THR A 343 13.34 28.83 -15.89
C THR A 343 12.58 29.01 -17.19
N THR A 344 13.09 29.89 -18.03
CA THR A 344 12.82 29.90 -19.47
C THR A 344 13.19 28.52 -20.06
N PRO A 345 12.40 27.93 -20.98
CA PRO A 345 12.75 26.68 -21.62
C PRO A 345 13.93 26.89 -22.56
N ILE A 346 15.07 26.25 -22.26
CA ILE A 346 16.21 26.18 -23.16
C ILE A 346 16.01 24.99 -24.11
N THR A 347 15.55 25.32 -25.32
CA THR A 347 15.60 24.43 -26.50
C THR A 347 17.07 24.19 -26.89
N PRO A 348 17.54 22.94 -27.07
CA PRO A 348 18.90 22.69 -27.54
C PRO A 348 19.01 23.03 -29.03
N THR A 349 19.66 24.15 -29.35
CA THR A 349 20.09 24.50 -30.73
C THR A 349 21.34 23.72 -31.11
N LEU A 350 21.26 22.90 -32.16
CA LEU A 350 22.41 22.37 -32.89
C LEU A 350 23.08 23.49 -33.72
N PRO A 351 24.41 23.39 -33.97
CA PRO A 351 25.17 24.44 -34.63
C PRO A 351 24.88 24.56 -36.14
N ASP A 352 24.75 25.81 -36.56
CA ASP A 352 24.51 26.32 -37.91
C ASP A 352 25.74 26.14 -38.82
N VAL A 353 25.53 25.55 -40.00
CA VAL A 353 26.42 25.62 -41.17
C VAL A 353 25.60 26.13 -42.36
N ASN A 354 25.49 27.45 -42.43
CA ASN A 354 25.72 28.35 -43.57
C ASN A 354 25.07 28.03 -44.95
N GLN A 355 24.11 28.92 -45.27
CA GLN A 355 23.96 29.73 -46.49
C GLN A 355 23.26 29.22 -47.77
N ASP A 356 22.32 30.09 -48.17
CA ASP A 356 21.70 30.37 -49.47
C ASP A 356 20.75 29.28 -50.03
N ILE A 357 19.58 29.57 -50.64
CA ILE A 357 19.28 30.57 -51.66
C ILE A 357 17.73 30.73 -51.83
N ASN A 358 17.27 31.99 -52.00
CA ASN A 358 16.16 32.50 -52.84
C ASN A 358 14.69 31.97 -52.83
N ALA A 359 13.79 32.94 -52.58
CA ALA A 359 12.69 33.41 -53.46
C ALA A 359 11.30 32.72 -53.50
N THR A 360 10.30 33.50 -53.03
CA THR A 360 9.07 33.93 -53.73
C THR A 360 7.95 32.92 -54.10
N THR A 361 6.73 33.33 -53.72
CA THR A 361 5.44 33.37 -54.50
C THR A 361 4.28 32.39 -54.18
N THR A 362 3.12 33.04 -53.97
CA THR A 362 1.73 32.71 -54.41
C THR A 362 0.79 31.80 -53.59
N ALA A 363 -0.17 32.51 -52.98
CA ALA A 363 -1.63 32.33 -52.89
C ALA A 363 -2.40 31.13 -53.50
N THR A 364 -3.63 31.02 -52.94
CA THR A 364 -4.92 30.56 -53.53
C THR A 364 -5.15 29.03 -53.54
N THR A 365 -6.31 28.41 -53.29
CA THR A 365 -7.74 28.78 -53.07
C THR A 365 -8.50 27.49 -52.65
N THR A 366 -9.64 27.61 -51.93
CA THR A 366 -10.89 26.77 -51.96
C THR A 366 -10.80 25.23 -51.82
N SER A 367 -11.80 24.47 -51.35
CA SER A 367 -13.23 24.68 -51.10
C SER A 367 -13.78 23.47 -50.32
N SER A 368 -14.83 23.77 -49.58
CA SER A 368 -15.87 22.95 -48.94
C SER A 368 -16.66 21.97 -49.83
N THR A 369 -17.11 20.86 -49.24
CA THR A 369 -18.43 20.17 -49.36
C THR A 369 -18.52 19.18 -48.16
N SER A 370 -19.45 19.19 -47.21
CA SER A 370 -20.93 19.17 -47.14
C SER A 370 -21.60 17.86 -47.56
N SER A 371 -22.13 17.11 -46.58
CA SER A 371 -23.52 16.58 -46.49
C SER A 371 -23.62 15.63 -45.28
N THR A 372 -24.26 15.99 -44.16
CA THR A 372 -25.70 15.85 -43.80
C THR A 372 -26.25 14.42 -43.82
N GLU A 373 -26.67 13.92 -42.65
CA GLU A 373 -28.04 13.40 -42.48
C GLU A 373 -28.46 13.38 -41.01
N THR A 374 -29.77 13.57 -40.83
CA THR A 374 -30.50 14.01 -39.64
C THR A 374 -31.44 12.90 -39.20
N ALA A 375 -31.63 12.67 -37.89
CA ALA A 375 -32.93 12.24 -37.37
C ALA A 375 -33.03 12.45 -35.85
N THR A 376 -33.82 13.45 -35.51
CA THR A 376 -34.42 13.79 -34.21
C THR A 376 -35.54 12.80 -33.85
N SER A 377 -35.88 12.74 -32.55
CA SER A 377 -37.23 12.48 -31.95
C SER A 377 -37.17 11.41 -30.85
N THR A 378 -37.82 11.47 -29.68
CA THR A 378 -38.54 12.49 -28.89
C THR A 378 -38.75 11.87 -27.49
N ILE A 379 -38.83 12.72 -26.48
CA ILE A 379 -39.09 12.43 -25.06
C ILE A 379 -40.53 11.93 -24.84
N GLY A 380 -40.72 10.97 -23.92
CA GLY A 380 -42.03 10.57 -23.42
C GLY A 380 -41.97 10.05 -21.98
N SER A 381 -42.43 10.88 -21.04
CA SER A 381 -42.64 10.62 -19.61
C SER A 381 -43.93 9.86 -19.37
N GLY A 382 -43.98 8.98 -18.35
CA GLY A 382 -45.23 8.54 -17.72
C GLY A 382 -45.21 7.15 -17.08
N ASP A 383 -44.88 7.08 -15.78
CA ASP A 383 -45.52 6.16 -14.82
C ASP A 383 -47.00 6.60 -14.59
N PRO A 384 -47.93 5.82 -13.97
CA PRO A 384 -47.69 4.75 -12.99
C PRO A 384 -48.66 3.51 -13.06
N GLU A 385 -48.50 2.64 -12.05
CA GLU A 385 -49.53 1.86 -11.35
C GLU A 385 -49.84 0.37 -11.73
N VAL A 386 -49.67 -0.48 -10.70
CA VAL A 386 -50.63 -1.48 -10.16
C VAL A 386 -50.35 -3.00 -10.31
N ILE A 387 -49.94 -3.58 -9.16
CA ILE A 387 -50.45 -4.76 -8.39
C ILE A 387 -50.68 -6.14 -9.07
N THR A 388 -50.23 -7.18 -8.33
CA THR A 388 -50.70 -8.59 -8.14
C THR A 388 -49.69 -9.64 -8.61
N ALA A 389 -49.03 -10.37 -7.69
CA ALA A 389 -49.46 -11.55 -6.91
C ALA A 389 -49.42 -12.85 -7.73
N GLU A 390 -48.38 -13.65 -7.49
CA GLU A 390 -48.42 -15.10 -7.24
C GLU A 390 -47.12 -15.56 -6.58
#